data_AF-A0A8T4ZMT8-F1
#
_entry.id   AF-A0A8T4ZMT8-F1
#
_cell.length_a   1.000
_cell.length_b   1.000
_cell.length_c   1.000
_cell.angle_alpha   90.00
_cell.angle_beta   90.00
_cell.angle_gamma   90.00
#
_symmetry.space_group_name_H-M   'P 1'
#
loop_
_entity.id
_entity.type
_entity.pdbx_description
1 polymer ?
#
loop_
_entity_poly.entity_id
_entity_poly.type
_entity_poly.pdbx_seq_one_letter_code
_entity_poly.pdbx_strand_id
1 'polypeptide(L)' 'MPSGEKIRDGDYVLLYSDRKKWLTRVEPRQFHTHKGIIDLESVVGKSYGERIKSTLNYDFVLLKPLIVDYISNIPRL' A
#
# COMPACT_ATOMS: atom_id res chain seq x y z
N MET A 1 -15.09 6.21 10.56
CA MET A 1 -14.22 5.94 9.38
C MET A 1 -15.13 5.47 8.27
N PRO A 2 -15.10 6.05 7.06
CA PRO A 2 -16.00 5.59 6.01
C PRO A 2 -15.80 4.09 5.79
N SER A 3 -16.92 3.39 5.73
CA SER A 3 -17.01 1.94 5.51
C SER A 3 -16.29 1.56 4.22
N GLY A 4 -15.15 0.87 4.35
CA GLY A 4 -14.60 -0.09 3.39
C GLY A 4 -14.55 0.34 1.93
N GLU A 5 -14.04 1.53 1.62
CA GLU A 5 -13.73 1.87 0.24
C GLU A 5 -12.78 0.81 -0.34
N LYS A 6 -13.19 0.27 -1.49
CA LYS A 6 -12.50 -0.81 -2.19
C LYS A 6 -11.40 -0.25 -3.06
N ILE A 7 -10.23 -0.88 -2.97
CA ILE A 7 -9.07 -0.57 -3.79
C ILE A 7 -9.32 -1.10 -5.20
N ARG A 8 -9.03 -0.28 -6.21
CA ARG A 8 -9.14 -0.60 -7.64
C ARG A 8 -7.77 -0.52 -8.30
N ASP A 9 -7.68 -1.10 -9.50
CA ASP A 9 -6.51 -0.88 -10.36
C ASP A 9 -6.31 0.61 -10.63
N GLY A 10 -5.06 1.06 -10.61
CA GLY A 10 -4.68 2.45 -10.80
C GLY A 10 -4.79 3.34 -9.56
N ASP A 11 -5.47 2.90 -8.49
CA ASP A 11 -5.52 3.63 -7.21
C ASP A 11 -4.13 3.70 -6.55
N TYR A 12 -3.94 4.68 -5.67
CA TYR A 12 -2.78 4.70 -4.79
C TYR A 12 -3.11 4.10 -3.43
N VAL A 13 -2.18 3.32 -2.91
CA VAL A 13 -2.23 2.75 -1.57
C VAL A 13 -0.95 3.06 -0.81
N LEU A 14 -1.11 3.35 0.47
CA LEU A 14 -0.01 3.49 1.40
C LEU A 14 0.16 2.17 2.15
N LEU A 15 1.18 1.41 1.78
CA LEU A 15 1.56 0.20 2.51
C LEU A 15 2.22 0.66 3.81
N TYR A 16 1.65 0.26 4.96
CA TYR A 16 2.16 0.67 6.27
C TYR A 16 2.59 -0.54 7.10
N SER A 17 3.85 -0.56 7.55
CA SER A 17 4.39 -1.62 8.40
C SER A 17 5.53 -1.11 9.28
N ASP A 18 5.47 -1.36 10.59
CA ASP A 18 6.42 -0.88 11.62
C ASP A 18 6.87 0.57 11.43
N ARG A 19 5.92 1.50 11.39
CA ARG A 19 6.14 2.95 11.21
C ARG A 19 6.76 3.37 9.88
N LYS A 20 7.07 2.42 8.99
CA LYS A 20 7.46 2.69 7.61
C LYS A 20 6.24 2.72 6.71
N LYS A 21 6.29 3.62 5.74
CA LYS A 21 5.24 3.89 4.76
C LYS A 21 5.82 3.79 3.37
N TRP A 22 5.12 3.14 2.47
CA TRP A 22 5.45 3.10 1.04
C TRP A 22 4.22 3.51 0.25
N LEU A 23 4.31 4.62 -0.48
CA LEU A 23 3.28 5.03 -1.41
C LEU A 23 3.50 4.30 -2.72
N THR A 24 2.50 3.53 -3.15
CA THR A 24 2.55 2.82 -4.44
C THR A 24 1.24 2.94 -5.17
N ARG A 25 1.32 2.96 -6.50
CA ARG A 25 0.17 2.74 -7.37
C ARG A 25 -0.14 1.25 -7.46
N VAL A 26 -1.42 0.90 -7.47
CA VAL A 26 -1.91 -0.46 -7.67
C VAL A 26 -1.89 -0.74 -9.17
N GLU A 27 -1.10 -1.73 -9.55
CA GLU A 27 -0.90 -2.20 -10.92
C GLU A 27 -0.32 -3.64 -10.87
N PRO A 28 -0.38 -4.44 -11.96
CA PRO A 28 0.11 -5.82 -11.99
C PRO A 28 1.63 -5.93 -11.84
N ARG A 29 2.14 -5.80 -10.61
CA ARG A 29 3.56 -5.89 -10.29
C ARG A 29 3.83 -6.34 -8.86
N GLN A 30 5.06 -6.81 -8.65
CA GLN A 30 5.59 -7.13 -7.33
C GLN A 30 6.30 -5.92 -6.70
N PHE A 31 5.85 -5.52 -5.51
CA PHE A 31 6.48 -4.49 -4.69
C PHE A 31 7.49 -5.12 -3.72
N HIS A 32 8.77 -4.81 -3.92
CA HIS A 32 9.87 -5.38 -3.14
C HIS A 32 10.24 -4.49 -1.96
N THR A 33 10.38 -5.10 -0.78
CA THR A 33 10.88 -4.42 0.42
C THR A 33 11.87 -5.33 1.16
N HIS A 34 12.60 -4.77 2.12
CA HIS A 34 13.38 -5.56 3.09
C HIS A 34 12.52 -6.48 3.96
N LYS A 35 11.19 -6.35 3.92
CA LYS A 35 10.22 -7.20 4.62
C LYS A 35 9.56 -8.23 3.69
N GLY A 36 10.14 -8.47 2.51
CA GLY A 36 9.59 -9.38 1.52
C GLY A 36 8.81 -8.68 0.42
N ILE A 37 8.06 -9.48 -0.32
CA ILE A 37 7.37 -9.08 -1.54
C ILE A 37 5.87 -8.96 -1.27
N ILE A 38 5.23 -7.96 -1.86
CA ILE A 38 3.78 -7.83 -1.93
C ILE A 38 3.39 -7.82 -3.41
N ASP A 39 2.50 -8.72 -3.80
CA ASP A 39 1.85 -8.65 -5.10
C ASP A 39 0.77 -7.55 -5.06
N LEU A 40 0.94 -6.48 -5.84
CA LEU A 40 0.02 -5.35 -5.83
C LEU A 40 -1.29 -5.66 -6.55
N GLU A 41 -1.34 -6.63 -7.46
CA GLU A 41 -2.61 -7.04 -8.06
C GLU A 41 -3.53 -7.67 -7.01
N SER A 42 -2.94 -8.41 -6.05
CA SER A 42 -3.67 -9.06 -4.96
C SER A 42 -4.38 -8.09 -3.99
N VAL A 43 -4.10 -6.77 -4.07
CA VAL A 43 -4.79 -5.77 -3.25
C VAL A 43 -6.08 -5.24 -3.86
N VAL A 44 -6.32 -5.47 -5.15
CA VAL A 44 -7.56 -5.09 -5.81
C VAL A 44 -8.74 -5.79 -5.15
N GLY A 45 -9.80 -5.05 -4.86
CA GLY A 45 -10.99 -5.57 -4.16
C GLY A 45 -10.83 -5.72 -2.64
N LYS A 46 -9.65 -5.48 -2.07
CA LYS A 46 -9.47 -5.29 -0.63
C LYS A 46 -9.98 -3.92 -0.21
N SER A 47 -10.28 -3.79 1.07
CA SER A 47 -10.70 -2.50 1.63
C SER A 47 -9.50 -1.74 2.19
N TYR A 48 -9.49 -0.41 2.06
CA TYR A 48 -8.57 0.39 2.88
C TYR A 48 -8.83 0.13 4.37
N GLY A 49 -7.75 -0.01 5.13
CA GLY A 49 -7.72 -0.45 6.53
C GLY A 49 -7.47 -1.95 6.72
N GLU A 50 -7.59 -2.76 5.66
CA GLU A 50 -7.32 -4.19 5.71
C GLU A 50 -5.83 -4.50 5.90
N ARG A 51 -5.54 -5.65 6.51
CA ARG A 51 -4.19 -6.17 6.67
C ARG A 51 -3.89 -7.21 5.60
N ILE A 52 -2.69 -7.15 5.05
CA ILE A 52 -2.12 -8.17 4.17
C ILE A 52 -0.77 -8.64 4.72
N LYS A 53 -0.32 -9.80 4.25
CA LYS A 53 1.01 -10.33 4.55
C LYS A 53 1.89 -10.27 3.30
N SER A 54 3.16 -9.96 3.53
CA SER A 54 4.21 -10.17 2.54
C SER A 54 4.61 -11.64 2.46
N THR A 55 5.43 -12.00 1.48
CA THR A 55 6.02 -13.35 1.36
C THR A 55 6.86 -13.79 2.57
N LEU A 56 7.31 -12.87 3.41
CA LEU A 56 8.04 -13.15 4.66
C LEU A 56 7.14 -13.04 5.91
N ASN A 57 5.81 -13.09 5.76
CA ASN A 57 4.81 -13.03 6.83
C ASN A 57 4.72 -11.73 7.65
N TYR A 58 5.44 -10.66 7.26
CA TYR A 58 5.25 -9.34 7.86
C TYR A 58 3.88 -8.76 7.50
N ASP A 59 3.20 -8.21 8.50
CA ASP A 59 1.92 -7.52 8.31
C ASP A 59 2.11 -6.12 7.72
N PHE A 60 1.22 -5.78 6.79
CA PHE A 60 1.06 -4.46 6.21
C PHE A 60 -0.41 -4.04 6.32
N VAL A 61 -0.65 -2.78 6.66
CA VAL A 61 -1.99 -2.17 6.59
C VAL A 61 -2.10 -1.40 5.28
N LEU A 62 -3.19 -1.60 4.56
CA LEU A 62 -3.51 -0.88 3.32
C LEU A 62 -4.18 0.45 3.66
N LEU A 63 -3.45 1.56 3.72
CA LEU A 63 -4.03 2.86 4.08
C LEU A 63 -4.33 3.69 2.83
N LYS A 64 -5.42 4.46 2.88
CA LYS A 64 -5.71 5.48 1.85
C LYS A 64 -4.71 6.64 2.03
N PRO A 65 -3.93 7.00 1.00
CA PRO A 65 -2.95 8.08 1.13
C PRO A 65 -3.61 9.43 1.37
N LEU A 66 -2.96 10.26 2.19
CA LEU A 66 -3.29 11.67 2.35
C LEU A 66 -2.42 12.52 1.41
N ILE A 67 -2.81 13.78 1.18
CA ILE A 67 -2.05 14.74 0.36
C ILE A 67 -0.58 14.82 0.82
N VAL A 68 -0.34 14.82 2.13
CA VAL A 68 1.01 14.88 2.72
C VAL A 68 1.87 13.67 2.35
N ASP A 69 1.27 12.49 2.13
CA ASP A 69 2.02 11.30 1.74
C ASP A 69 2.53 11.42 0.29
N TYR A 70 1.76 12.05 -0.62
CA TYR A 70 2.21 12.33 -1.98
C TYR A 70 3.37 13.32 -2.01
N ILE A 71 3.24 14.43 -1.27
CA ILE A 71 4.28 15.47 -1.19
C ILE A 71 5.58 14.90 -0.64
N SER A 72 5.49 14.06 0.41
CA SER A 72 6.66 13.46 1.05
C SER A 72 7.38 12.42 0.18
N ASN A 73 6.73 11.90 -0.87
CA ASN A 73 7.32 10.92 -1.79
C ASN A 73 7.87 11.54 -3.08
N ILE A 74 7.86 12.87 -3.22
CA ILE A 74 8.51 13.54 -4.34
C ILE A 74 10.03 13.41 -4.18
N PRO A 75 10.76 12.89 -5.19
CA PRO A 75 12.22 12.89 -5.17
C PRO A 75 12.74 14.31 -4.95
N ARG A 76 13.68 14.48 -4.01
CA ARG A 76 14.32 15.78 -3.87
C ARG A 76 15.13 16.05 -5.14
N LEU A 77 14.89 17.20 -5.76
CA LEU A 77 15.65 17.72 -6.89
C LEU A 77 17.12 17.93 -6.51
#